data_AF-A0A1G9CC96-F1
#
_entry.id   AF-A0A1G9CC96-F1
#
_cell.length_a   1.000
_cell.length_b   1.000
_cell.length_c   1.000
_cell.angle_alpha   90.00
_cell.angle_beta   90.00
_cell.angle_gamma   90.00
#
_symmetry.space_group_name_H-M   'P 1'
#
loop_
_entity.id
_entity.type
_entity.pdbx_description
1 polymer ?
#
loop_
_entity_poly.entity_id
_entity_poly.type
_entity_poly.pdbx_seq_one_letter_code
_entity_poly.pdbx_strand_id
1 'polypeptide(L)'
;MSSIRQGHLFSLQDLLDLEPTQRYTAIFEGINITPLLTIVSKKVGKGAPQSLTYSAIIYSLFARILEGIPTIKLLVRRLKNDVLFRLDCGFSFSDRVLSEVSFSRLIRKIKTSNVLDEMNDTLVLQAIEEGFITGKHIAIDATHVEARDQAPQKEEVEVEQPVKESKKRGRKKKEAYKGARRNREQLASFRTENRKAIGSHLR
;
A
#
# COMPACT_ATOMS: atom_id res chain seq x y z
N MET A 1 -46.51 -30.94 -2.35
CA MET A 1 -45.33 -30.75 -1.48
C MET A 1 -45.48 -29.42 -0.77
N SER A 2 -45.75 -29.44 0.54
CA SER A 2 -45.90 -28.23 1.35
C SER A 2 -44.52 -27.69 1.74
N SER A 3 -44.19 -26.48 1.30
CA SER A 3 -42.98 -25.79 1.74
C SER A 3 -43.18 -25.32 3.18
N ILE A 4 -42.42 -25.92 4.10
CA ILE A 4 -42.37 -25.48 5.50
C ILE A 4 -41.72 -24.10 5.51
N ARG A 5 -42.47 -23.06 5.90
CA ARG A 5 -41.93 -21.73 6.13
C ARG A 5 -41.52 -21.62 7.60
N GLN A 6 -40.21 -21.57 7.85
CA GLN A 6 -39.72 -21.23 9.18
C GLN A 6 -40.11 -19.77 9.49
N GLY A 7 -40.79 -19.56 10.61
CA GLY A 7 -41.03 -18.22 11.15
C GLY A 7 -39.69 -17.53 11.44
N HIS A 8 -39.59 -16.24 11.13
CA HIS A 8 -38.35 -15.49 11.31
C HIS A 8 -38.31 -14.99 12.76
N LEU A 9 -37.24 -15.33 13.50
CA LEU A 9 -37.08 -14.96 14.92
C LEU A 9 -36.88 -13.46 15.11
N PHE A 10 -36.38 -12.78 14.09
CA PHE A 10 -36.13 -11.34 14.08
C PHE A 10 -36.74 -10.74 12.81
N SER A 11 -37.32 -9.55 12.94
CA SER A 11 -37.67 -8.72 11.79
C SER A 11 -36.41 -8.07 11.21
N LEU A 12 -36.49 -7.59 9.96
CA LEU A 12 -35.39 -6.81 9.38
C LEU A 12 -35.07 -5.55 10.19
N GLN A 13 -36.08 -4.95 10.85
CA GLN A 13 -35.88 -3.79 11.70
C GLN A 13 -35.08 -4.15 12.96
N ASP A 14 -35.41 -5.27 13.61
CA ASP A 14 -34.67 -5.74 14.80
C ASP A 14 -33.19 -5.99 14.47
N LEU A 15 -32.89 -6.51 13.28
CA LEU A 15 -31.52 -6.72 12.82
C LEU A 15 -30.76 -5.41 12.59
N LEU A 16 -31.44 -4.38 12.07
CA LEU A 16 -30.84 -3.05 11.86
C LEU A 16 -30.59 -2.34 13.20
N ASP A 17 -31.51 -2.46 14.15
CA ASP A 17 -31.38 -1.85 15.48
C ASP A 17 -30.27 -2.52 16.32
N LEU A 18 -30.02 -3.82 16.07
CA LEU A 18 -28.91 -4.55 16.66
C LEU A 18 -27.56 -4.29 15.97
N GLU A 19 -27.54 -3.62 14.81
CA GLU A 19 -26.29 -3.30 14.12
C GLU A 19 -25.52 -2.23 14.91
N PRO A 20 -24.30 -2.51 15.38
CA PRO A 20 -23.53 -1.54 16.15
C PRO A 20 -23.16 -0.34 15.27
N THR A 21 -23.83 0.78 15.50
CA THR A 21 -23.79 1.97 14.64
C THR A 21 -22.45 2.71 14.68
N GLN A 22 -21.61 2.45 15.68
CA GLN A 22 -20.36 3.18 15.94
C GLN A 22 -19.22 2.24 16.34
N ARG A 23 -18.98 1.18 15.56
CA ARG A 23 -17.95 0.17 15.87
C ARG A 23 -16.56 0.75 16.11
N TYR A 24 -16.17 1.77 15.35
CA TYR A 24 -14.80 2.31 15.37
C TYR A 24 -14.68 3.70 15.95
N THR A 25 -15.77 4.48 15.96
CA THR A 25 -15.76 5.89 16.34
C THR A 25 -15.21 6.10 17.75
N ALA A 26 -15.74 5.37 18.73
CA ALA A 26 -15.29 5.47 20.13
C ALA A 26 -13.81 5.11 20.30
N ILE A 27 -13.30 4.15 19.51
CA ILE A 27 -11.89 3.76 19.56
C ILE A 27 -11.00 4.83 18.91
N PHE A 28 -11.41 5.34 17.75
CA PHE A 28 -10.63 6.33 16.99
C PHE A 28 -10.57 7.69 17.68
N GLU A 29 -11.61 8.09 18.39
CA GLU A 29 -11.64 9.31 19.21
C GLU A 29 -10.62 9.24 20.35
N GLY A 30 -10.39 8.06 20.93
CA GLY A 30 -9.42 7.88 22.01
C GLY A 30 -7.95 7.86 21.55
N ILE A 31 -7.66 7.76 20.26
CA ILE A 31 -6.28 7.60 19.75
C ILE A 31 -5.80 8.88 19.09
N ASN A 32 -4.78 9.51 19.68
CA ASN A 32 -4.12 10.67 19.07
C ASN A 32 -3.20 10.24 17.90
N ILE A 33 -3.68 10.40 16.66
CA ILE A 33 -2.93 10.05 15.45
C ILE A 33 -1.99 11.17 14.95
N THR A 34 -1.95 12.31 15.62
CA THR A 34 -1.17 13.48 15.19
C THR A 34 0.31 13.14 15.00
N PRO A 35 0.99 12.41 15.92
CA PRO A 35 2.39 12.04 15.74
C PRO A 35 2.61 11.24 14.45
N LEU A 36 1.75 10.27 14.15
CA LEU A 36 1.82 9.47 12.92
C LEU A 36 1.62 10.31 11.66
N LEU A 37 0.68 11.25 11.70
CA LEU A 37 0.43 12.16 10.58
C LEU A 37 1.65 13.02 10.25
N THR A 38 2.41 13.48 11.25
CA THR A 38 3.61 14.29 11.00
C THR A 38 4.70 13.54 10.24
N ILE A 39 4.85 12.22 10.45
CA ILE A 39 5.83 11.38 9.75
C ILE A 39 5.37 11.04 8.33
N VAL A 40 4.09 10.71 8.23
CA VAL A 40 3.50 10.16 7.02
C VAL A 40 3.25 11.27 5.99
N SER A 41 2.80 12.43 6.46
CA SER A 41 2.54 13.59 5.62
C SER A 41 3.79 14.01 4.86
N LYS A 42 3.60 14.42 3.61
CA LYS A 42 4.71 14.91 2.80
C LYS A 42 5.09 16.29 3.34
N LYS A 43 6.37 16.49 3.69
CA LYS A 43 6.94 17.83 3.81
C LYS A 43 6.83 18.48 2.43
N VAL A 44 5.95 19.47 2.31
CA VAL A 44 5.61 20.12 1.04
C VAL A 44 6.90 20.72 0.48
N GLY A 45 7.34 20.23 -0.68
CA GLY A 45 8.60 20.66 -1.28
C GLY A 45 8.46 20.81 -2.79
N LYS A 46 8.01 19.77 -3.50
CA LYS A 46 7.78 19.79 -4.97
C LYS A 46 6.72 18.75 -5.37
N GLY A 47 5.84 19.11 -6.32
CA GLY A 47 4.87 18.20 -6.96
C GLY A 47 3.40 18.63 -6.79
N ALA A 48 2.50 18.03 -7.57
CA ALA A 48 1.06 18.28 -7.47
C ALA A 48 0.54 17.88 -6.08
N PRO A 49 -0.37 18.68 -5.47
CA PRO A 49 -0.99 18.33 -4.20
C PRO A 49 -1.71 17.01 -4.39
N GLN A 50 -1.27 15.99 -3.66
CA GLN A 50 -1.97 14.72 -3.65
C GLN A 50 -3.06 14.84 -2.59
N SER A 51 -4.33 14.86 -3.01
CA SER A 51 -5.51 14.80 -2.14
C SER A 51 -5.59 13.41 -1.49
N LEU A 52 -4.64 13.09 -0.61
CA LEU A 52 -4.59 11.87 0.15
C LEU A 52 -4.99 12.18 1.58
N THR A 53 -6.10 11.61 2.00
CA THR A 53 -6.57 11.64 3.38
C THR A 53 -5.71 10.68 4.21
N TYR A 54 -4.51 11.12 4.63
CA TYR A 54 -3.57 10.29 5.38
C TYR A 54 -4.14 9.79 6.71
N SER A 55 -5.03 10.56 7.34
CA SER A 55 -5.77 10.14 8.53
C SER A 55 -6.59 8.88 8.26
N ALA A 56 -7.38 8.88 7.18
CA ALA A 56 -8.20 7.73 6.81
C ALA A 56 -7.37 6.47 6.52
N ILE A 57 -6.17 6.65 5.96
CA ILE A 57 -5.24 5.53 5.75
C ILE A 57 -4.78 4.96 7.09
N ILE A 58 -4.39 5.81 8.04
CA ILE A 58 -3.95 5.39 9.37
C ILE A 58 -5.10 4.68 10.11
N TYR A 59 -6.30 5.25 10.09
CA TYR A 59 -7.48 4.61 10.66
C TYR A 59 -7.80 3.27 10.00
N SER A 60 -7.64 3.14 8.67
CA SER A 60 -7.81 1.85 8.00
C SER A 60 -6.78 0.79 8.43
N LEU A 61 -5.57 1.20 8.83
CA LEU A 61 -4.57 0.29 9.39
C LEU A 61 -4.95 -0.17 10.79
N PHE A 62 -5.56 0.70 11.61
CA PHE A 62 -6.11 0.31 12.92
C PHE A 62 -7.34 -0.57 12.77
N ALA A 63 -8.29 -0.20 11.92
CA ALA A 63 -9.47 -1.01 11.60
C ALA A 63 -9.08 -2.42 11.14
N ARG A 64 -8.02 -2.55 10.34
CA ARG A 64 -7.45 -3.84 9.93
C ARG A 64 -7.07 -4.71 11.12
N ILE A 65 -6.45 -4.13 12.15
CA ILE A 65 -6.03 -4.86 13.35
C ILE A 65 -7.25 -5.24 14.19
N LEU A 66 -8.20 -4.32 14.35
CA LEU A 66 -9.45 -4.54 15.10
C LEU A 66 -10.33 -5.64 14.48
N GLU A 67 -10.47 -5.67 13.14
CA GLU A 67 -11.20 -6.74 12.44
C GLU A 67 -10.40 -8.03 12.26
N GLY A 68 -9.10 -8.03 12.59
CA GLY A 68 -8.23 -9.20 12.38
C GLY A 68 -7.94 -9.52 10.90
N ILE A 69 -7.95 -8.53 10.01
CA ILE A 69 -7.64 -8.73 8.59
C ILE A 69 -6.12 -9.02 8.43
N PRO A 70 -5.74 -10.21 7.95
CA PRO A 70 -4.34 -10.66 8.06
C PRO A 70 -3.41 -9.98 7.05
N THR A 71 -3.91 -9.49 5.92
CA THR A 71 -3.06 -8.92 4.85
C THR A 71 -3.55 -7.57 4.33
N ILE A 72 -2.60 -6.75 3.88
CA ILE A 72 -2.90 -5.45 3.26
C ILE A 72 -3.69 -5.61 1.96
N LYS A 73 -3.48 -6.71 1.21
CA LYS A 73 -4.25 -7.03 0.02
C LYS A 73 -5.74 -7.21 0.33
N LEU A 74 -6.05 -7.93 1.41
CA LEU A 74 -7.44 -8.09 1.87
C LEU A 74 -8.03 -6.77 2.36
N LEU A 75 -7.26 -5.95 3.08
CA LEU A 75 -7.69 -4.61 3.49
C LEU A 75 -8.06 -3.74 2.28
N VAL A 76 -7.18 -3.66 1.28
CA VAL A 76 -7.42 -2.86 0.06
C VAL A 76 -8.63 -3.40 -0.72
N ARG A 77 -8.82 -4.72 -0.78
CA ARG A 77 -10.02 -5.33 -1.38
C ARG A 77 -11.28 -4.95 -0.61
N ARG A 78 -11.23 -4.97 0.73
CA ARG A 78 -12.35 -4.62 1.60
C ARG A 78 -12.74 -3.16 1.46
N LEU A 79 -11.78 -2.25 1.51
CA LEU A 79 -11.98 -0.80 1.31
C LEU A 79 -12.60 -0.44 -0.05
N LYS A 80 -12.42 -1.29 -1.08
CA LYS A 80 -13.02 -1.08 -2.41
C LYS A 80 -14.44 -1.63 -2.51
N ASN A 81 -14.72 -2.74 -1.82
CA ASN A 81 -15.97 -3.47 -1.95
C ASN A 81 -17.02 -3.02 -0.92
N ASP A 82 -16.57 -2.56 0.25
CA ASP A 82 -17.45 -2.14 1.33
C ASP A 82 -17.39 -0.63 1.53
N VAL A 83 -18.53 0.01 1.29
CA VAL A 83 -18.69 1.45 1.43
C VAL A 83 -18.79 1.86 2.90
N LEU A 84 -19.45 1.06 3.75
CA LEU A 84 -19.60 1.35 5.18
C LEU A 84 -18.25 1.31 5.87
N PHE A 85 -17.49 0.23 5.67
CA PHE A 85 -16.13 0.11 6.23
C PHE A 85 -15.21 1.26 5.79
N ARG A 86 -15.37 1.72 4.55
CA ARG A 86 -14.62 2.85 4.02
C ARG A 86 -15.01 4.17 4.70
N LEU A 87 -16.30 4.40 4.95
CA LEU A 87 -16.80 5.58 5.66
C LEU A 87 -16.37 5.56 7.13
N ASP A 88 -16.43 4.41 7.78
CA ASP A 88 -15.98 4.21 9.16
C ASP A 88 -14.50 4.55 9.35
N CYS A 89 -13.67 4.25 8.34
CA CYS A 89 -12.26 4.64 8.34
C CYS A 89 -12.03 6.15 8.10
N GLY A 90 -13.07 6.92 7.77
CA GLY A 90 -12.98 8.36 7.50
C GLY A 90 -12.63 8.74 6.07
N PHE A 91 -12.80 7.84 5.09
CA PHE A 91 -12.65 8.19 3.67
C PHE A 91 -13.89 8.90 3.15
N SER A 92 -13.69 9.96 2.36
CA SER A 92 -14.78 10.58 1.59
C SER A 92 -15.18 9.72 0.39
N PHE A 93 -16.40 9.90 -0.13
CA PHE A 93 -16.87 9.17 -1.32
C PHE A 93 -15.97 9.36 -2.56
N SER A 94 -15.38 10.54 -2.69
CA SER A 94 -14.47 10.90 -3.79
C SER A 94 -13.02 10.46 -3.56
N ASP A 95 -12.69 9.99 -2.35
CA ASP A 95 -11.32 9.64 -2.01
C ASP A 95 -10.90 8.34 -2.71
N ARG A 96 -9.69 8.38 -3.28
CA ARG A 96 -9.12 7.20 -3.92
C ARG A 96 -8.47 6.29 -2.88
N VAL A 97 -8.91 5.04 -2.84
CA VAL A 97 -8.22 3.97 -2.09
C VAL A 97 -6.83 3.73 -2.69
N LEU A 98 -5.80 3.72 -1.85
CA LEU A 98 -4.42 3.50 -2.29
C LEU A 98 -4.19 2.07 -2.77
N SER A 99 -3.13 1.92 -3.56
CA SER A 99 -2.61 0.60 -3.92
C SER A 99 -1.90 -0.06 -2.74
N GLU A 100 -1.86 -1.39 -2.77
CA GLU A 100 -1.13 -2.22 -1.79
C GLU A 100 0.32 -1.75 -1.60
N VAL A 101 1.02 -1.44 -2.69
CA VAL A 101 2.40 -0.93 -2.68
C VAL A 101 2.52 0.37 -1.89
N SER A 102 1.51 1.24 -1.98
CA SER A 102 1.52 2.53 -1.28
C SER A 102 1.32 2.35 0.22
N PHE A 103 0.43 1.44 0.62
CA PHE A 103 0.30 1.02 2.02
C PHE A 103 1.61 0.44 2.57
N SER A 104 2.28 -0.46 1.83
CA SER A 104 3.56 -1.02 2.25
C SER A 104 4.63 0.06 2.43
N ARG A 105 4.68 1.07 1.55
CA ARG A 105 5.58 2.22 1.69
C ARG A 105 5.26 3.04 2.93
N LEU A 106 3.98 3.23 3.25
CA LEU A 106 3.54 3.94 4.45
C LEU A 106 3.97 3.22 5.72
N ILE A 107 3.68 1.92 5.80
CA ILE A 107 4.05 1.06 6.93
C ILE A 107 5.56 1.07 7.11
N ARG A 108 6.33 1.02 6.02
CA ARG A 108 7.80 1.12 6.08
C ARG A 108 8.27 2.44 6.68
N LYS A 109 7.65 3.57 6.31
CA LYS A 109 7.98 4.88 6.91
C LYS A 109 7.70 4.87 8.42
N ILE A 110 6.52 4.42 8.81
CA ILE A 110 6.12 4.33 10.23
C ILE A 110 7.07 3.40 10.99
N LYS A 111 7.44 2.25 10.41
CA LYS A 111 8.39 1.31 11.03
C LYS A 111 9.82 1.87 11.16
N THR A 112 10.22 2.75 10.25
CA THR A 112 11.56 3.38 10.30
C THR A 112 11.60 4.50 11.34
N SER A 113 10.44 5.05 11.72
CA SER A 113 10.32 5.98 12.84
C SER A 113 10.05 5.24 14.16
N ASN A 114 10.50 5.81 15.27
CA ASN A 114 10.25 5.30 16.63
C ASN A 114 8.90 5.75 17.21
N VAL A 115 8.02 6.33 16.40
CA VAL A 115 6.83 7.04 16.91
C VAL A 115 5.78 6.13 17.52
N LEU A 116 5.68 4.87 17.07
CA LEU A 116 4.75 3.93 17.71
C LEU A 116 5.21 3.59 19.14
N ASP A 117 6.52 3.47 19.35
CA ASP A 117 7.09 3.21 20.68
C ASP A 117 6.89 4.43 21.59
N GLU A 118 7.16 5.64 21.08
CA GLU A 118 6.90 6.88 21.80
C GLU A 118 5.42 7.05 22.18
N MET A 119 4.50 6.76 21.25
CA MET A 119 3.06 6.80 21.53
C MET A 119 2.67 5.76 22.59
N ASN A 120 3.23 4.55 22.51
CA ASN A 120 2.98 3.52 23.51
C ASN A 120 3.48 3.93 24.91
N ASP A 121 4.69 4.48 24.99
CA ASP A 121 5.27 4.95 26.25
C ASP A 121 4.40 6.06 26.87
N THR A 122 3.92 7.01 26.06
CA THR A 122 3.00 8.05 26.55
C THR A 122 1.68 7.48 27.07
N LEU A 123 1.10 6.48 26.40
CA LEU A 123 -0.12 5.83 26.84
C LEU A 123 0.08 5.04 28.15
N VAL A 124 1.22 4.35 28.29
CA VAL A 124 1.56 3.62 29.51
C VAL A 124 1.75 4.59 30.68
N LEU A 125 2.43 5.72 30.48
CA LEU A 125 2.60 6.74 31.51
C LEU A 125 1.26 7.33 31.95
N GLN A 126 0.36 7.66 31.00
CA GLN A 126 -0.99 8.12 31.31
C GLN A 126 -1.77 7.08 32.14
N ALA A 127 -1.70 5.80 31.76
CA ALA A 127 -2.38 4.74 32.49
C ALA A 127 -1.81 4.52 33.92
N ILE A 128 -0.53 4.82 34.14
CA ILE A 128 0.08 4.82 35.48
C ILE A 128 -0.42 6.02 36.29
N GLU A 129 -0.44 7.21 35.70
CA GLU A 129 -0.91 8.45 36.36
C GLU A 129 -2.39 8.36 36.76
N GLU A 130 -3.23 7.77 35.91
CA GLU A 130 -4.65 7.55 36.17
C GLU A 130 -4.91 6.38 37.14
N GLY A 131 -3.88 5.63 37.53
CA GLY A 131 -3.96 4.53 38.48
C GLY A 131 -4.50 3.22 37.92
N PHE A 132 -4.71 3.12 36.60
CA PHE A 132 -5.07 1.87 35.92
C PHE A 132 -3.95 0.82 36.03
N ILE A 133 -2.69 1.26 35.96
CA ILE A 133 -1.51 0.41 36.10
C ILE A 133 -0.85 0.67 37.45
N THR A 134 -1.10 -0.21 38.43
CA THR A 134 -0.50 -0.11 39.77
C THR A 134 0.93 -0.67 39.82
N GLY A 135 1.35 -1.48 38.84
CA GLY A 135 2.68 -2.12 38.82
C GLY A 135 2.87 -3.29 39.80
N LYS A 136 1.84 -3.66 40.57
CA LYS A 136 1.89 -4.75 41.56
C LYS A 136 1.99 -6.14 40.93
N HIS A 137 1.35 -6.33 39.78
CA HIS A 137 1.33 -7.60 39.05
C HIS A 137 1.72 -7.33 37.61
N ILE A 138 2.76 -8.02 37.14
CA ILE A 138 3.22 -7.98 35.76
C ILE A 138 2.98 -9.37 35.18
N ALA A 139 2.09 -9.46 34.19
CA ALA A 139 1.89 -10.69 33.43
C ALA A 139 2.83 -10.67 32.21
N ILE A 140 3.69 -11.69 32.10
CA ILE A 140 4.58 -11.88 30.95
C ILE A 140 4.15 -13.18 30.29
N ASP A 141 3.75 -13.09 29.02
CA ASP A 141 3.40 -14.25 28.20
C ASP A 141 4.16 -14.19 26.87
N ALA A 142 4.43 -15.35 26.29
CA ALA A 142 5.12 -15.49 25.01
C ALA A 142 4.26 -16.30 24.05
N THR A 143 3.88 -15.70 22.93
CA THR A 143 3.14 -16.38 21.86
C THR A 143 4.10 -16.82 20.75
N HIS A 144 3.96 -18.06 20.29
CA HIS A 144 4.75 -18.55 19.15
C HIS A 144 4.24 -17.88 17.87
N VAL A 145 5.13 -17.23 17.13
CA VAL A 145 4.84 -16.67 15.81
C VAL A 145 5.53 -17.51 14.75
N GLU A 146 4.75 -18.21 13.94
CA GLU A 146 5.29 -19.01 12.84
C GLU A 146 5.95 -18.11 11.78
N ALA A 147 7.20 -18.41 11.43
CA ALA A 147 7.93 -17.70 10.38
C ALA A 147 7.34 -18.03 9.00
N ARG A 148 6.97 -17.01 8.23
CA ARG A 148 6.55 -17.15 6.82
C ARG A 148 7.74 -17.12 5.86
N ASP A 149 8.78 -17.89 6.16
CA ASP A 149 10.02 -17.95 5.36
C ASP A 149 9.97 -19.00 4.25
N GLN A 150 8.87 -19.75 4.10
CA GLN A 150 8.71 -20.64 2.97
C GLN A 150 8.68 -19.82 1.68
N ALA A 151 9.75 -19.99 0.88
CA ALA A 151 9.75 -19.58 -0.50
C ALA A 151 8.49 -20.17 -1.16
N PRO A 152 7.71 -19.38 -1.94
CA PRO A 152 6.57 -19.93 -2.64
C PRO A 152 7.07 -21.13 -3.43
N GLN A 153 6.46 -22.29 -3.18
CA GLN A 153 6.72 -23.47 -3.99
C GLN A 153 6.50 -23.01 -5.43
N LYS A 154 7.55 -23.08 -6.25
CA LYS A 154 7.38 -22.91 -7.68
C LYS A 154 6.44 -24.04 -8.06
N GLU A 155 5.20 -23.70 -8.39
CA GLU A 155 4.39 -24.60 -9.19
C GLU A 155 5.25 -24.87 -10.41
N GLU A 156 5.75 -26.10 -10.52
CA GLU A 156 6.19 -26.67 -11.76
C GLU A 156 4.93 -26.75 -12.63
N VAL A 157 4.53 -25.60 -13.16
CA VAL A 157 3.75 -25.60 -14.37
C VAL A 157 4.66 -26.33 -15.35
N GLU A 158 4.29 -27.56 -15.69
CA GLU A 158 4.68 -28.20 -16.93
C GLU A 158 4.21 -27.26 -18.05
N VAL A 159 4.97 -26.19 -18.24
CA VAL A 159 4.94 -25.43 -19.48
C VAL A 159 5.51 -26.42 -20.46
N GLU A 160 4.64 -27.11 -21.21
CA GLU A 160 5.00 -27.60 -22.53
C GLU A 160 5.76 -26.45 -23.20
N GLN A 161 7.08 -26.58 -23.24
CA GLN A 161 7.93 -25.51 -23.70
C GLN A 161 7.61 -25.36 -25.19
N PRO A 162 7.07 -24.22 -25.68
CA PRO A 162 7.38 -23.87 -27.05
C PRO A 162 8.89 -23.68 -27.03
N VAL A 163 9.61 -24.51 -27.79
CA VAL A 163 11.06 -24.41 -27.97
C VAL A 163 11.39 -22.98 -28.38
N LYS A 164 11.69 -22.13 -27.41
CA LYS A 164 12.21 -20.79 -27.65
C LYS A 164 13.68 -20.99 -27.94
N GLU A 165 14.00 -21.04 -29.23
CA GLU A 165 15.37 -20.95 -29.70
C GLU A 165 16.09 -19.85 -28.93
N SER A 166 17.17 -20.24 -28.25
CA SER A 166 18.03 -19.29 -27.56
C SER A 166 18.55 -18.28 -28.58
N LYS A 167 18.10 -17.02 -28.49
CA LYS A 167 18.77 -15.92 -29.17
C LYS A 167 20.13 -15.75 -28.50
N LYS A 168 21.12 -16.53 -28.96
CA LYS A 168 22.54 -16.27 -28.67
C LYS A 168 22.77 -14.80 -28.99
N ARG A 169 23.16 -14.02 -27.97
CA ARG A 169 23.75 -12.69 -28.17
C ARG A 169 25.08 -12.89 -28.89
N GLY A 170 24.98 -13.12 -30.20
CA GLY A 170 26.11 -13.31 -31.08
C GLY A 170 26.68 -11.95 -31.46
N ARG A 171 28.01 -11.87 -31.45
CA ARG A 171 28.81 -10.81 -32.07
C ARG A 171 28.22 -10.49 -33.45
N LYS A 172 27.82 -9.24 -33.71
CA LYS A 172 27.33 -8.81 -35.03
C LYS A 172 28.34 -9.23 -36.10
N LYS A 173 27.88 -9.88 -37.19
CA LYS A 173 28.74 -10.23 -38.34
C LYS A 173 29.49 -8.97 -38.82
N LYS A 174 30.78 -9.11 -39.14
CA LYS A 174 31.74 -8.02 -39.43
C LYS A 174 31.26 -7.03 -40.50
N GLU A 175 30.42 -7.49 -41.42
CA GLU A 175 29.80 -6.69 -42.49
C GLU A 175 28.73 -5.72 -41.98
N ALA A 176 27.90 -6.14 -41.01
CA ALA A 176 26.92 -5.28 -40.36
C ALA A 176 27.59 -4.14 -39.55
N TYR A 177 28.79 -4.40 -39.04
CA TYR A 177 29.60 -3.38 -38.35
C TYR A 177 30.18 -2.36 -39.35
N LYS A 178 30.66 -2.82 -40.51
CA LYS A 178 31.11 -1.95 -41.60
C LYS A 178 29.97 -1.10 -42.18
N GLY A 179 28.80 -1.68 -42.38
CA GLY A 179 27.61 -0.96 -42.84
C GLY A 179 27.14 0.12 -41.85
N ALA A 180 27.06 -0.21 -40.55
CA ALA A 180 26.70 0.76 -39.52
C ALA A 180 27.72 1.90 -39.39
N ARG A 181 29.01 1.62 -39.60
CA ARG A 181 30.06 2.64 -39.61
C ARG A 181 29.96 3.57 -40.82
N ARG A 182 29.74 3.03 -42.02
CA ARG A 182 29.50 3.83 -43.24
C ARG A 182 28.26 4.71 -43.10
N ASN A 183 27.16 4.18 -42.56
CA ASN A 183 25.94 4.98 -42.34
C ASN A 183 26.18 6.11 -41.32
N ARG A 184 26.98 5.87 -40.27
CA ARG A 184 27.37 6.92 -39.32
C ARG A 184 28.27 7.99 -39.93
N GLU A 185 29.21 7.60 -40.79
CA GLU A 185 30.09 8.51 -41.53
C GLU A 185 29.29 9.34 -42.55
N GLN A 186 28.30 8.75 -43.23
CA GLN A 186 27.36 9.44 -44.11
C GLN A 186 26.45 10.42 -43.34
N LEU A 187 25.89 10.02 -42.19
CA LEU A 187 25.10 10.91 -41.34
C LEU A 187 25.94 12.07 -40.77
N ALA A 188 27.21 11.82 -40.43
CA ALA A 188 28.12 12.85 -39.93
C ALA A 188 28.49 13.85 -41.04
N SER A 189 28.79 13.37 -42.25
CA SER A 189 29.06 14.24 -43.41
C SER A 189 27.84 15.07 -43.79
N PHE A 190 26.64 14.48 -43.84
CA PHE A 190 25.38 15.21 -44.07
C PHE A 190 25.13 16.29 -43.00
N ARG A 191 25.45 15.99 -41.73
CA ARG A 191 25.28 16.94 -40.62
C ARG A 191 26.30 18.07 -40.68
N THR A 192 27.51 17.83 -41.18
CA THR A 192 28.52 18.88 -41.41
C THR A 192 28.22 19.73 -42.64
N GLU A 193 27.69 19.15 -43.72
CA GLU A 193 27.24 19.88 -44.90
C GLU A 193 26.05 20.79 -44.58
N ASN A 194 25.04 20.27 -43.86
CA ASN A 194 23.92 21.09 -43.39
C ASN A 194 24.37 22.20 -42.43
N ARG A 195 25.38 21.97 -41.58
CA ARG A 195 25.96 23.04 -40.74
C ARG A 195 26.70 24.11 -41.56
N LYS A 196 27.38 23.74 -42.64
CA LYS A 196 28.02 24.71 -43.56
C LYS A 196 27.00 25.50 -44.37
N ALA A 197 25.92 24.87 -44.84
CA ALA A 197 24.84 25.53 -45.56
C ALA A 197 24.07 26.55 -44.71
N ILE A 198 23.89 26.27 -43.41
CA ILE A 198 23.26 27.21 -42.46
C ILE A 198 24.23 28.37 -42.14
N GLY A 199 25.54 28.11 -42.10
CA GLY A 199 26.56 29.15 -41.87
C GLY A 199 26.81 30.09 -43.05
N SER A 200 26.49 29.69 -44.28
CA SER A 200 26.59 30.56 -45.47
C SER A 200 25.38 31.47 -45.71
N HIS A 201 24.28 31.29 -44.95
CA HIS A 201 23.09 32.15 -45.03
C HIS A 201 23.02 33.23 -43.94
N LEU A 202 24.09 33.39 -43.14
CA LEU A 202 24.18 34.36 -42.04
C LEU A 202 25.36 35.35 -42.20
N ARG A 203 25.76 35.64 -43.45
CA ARG A 203 26.57 36.82 -43.78
C ARG A 203 25.91 37.64 -44.87
#